data_AF-A0A843DJY7-F1
#
_entry.id   AF-A0A843DJY7-F1
#
_cell.length_a   1.000
_cell.length_b   1.000
_cell.length_c   1.000
_cell.angle_alpha   90.00
_cell.angle_beta   90.00
_cell.angle_gamma   90.00
#
_symmetry.space_group_name_H-M   'P 1'
#
loop_
_entity.id
_entity.type
_entity.pdbx_description
1 polymer ?
#
loop_
_entity_poly.entity_id
_entity_poly.type
_entity_poly.pdbx_seq_one_letter_code
_entity_poly.pdbx_strand_id
1 'polypeptide(L)'
;MPELCTMSDVFILNKIKSGDWIPSLDTGEVYSNTKKGFLKTMVNHNGYRVIGKTTVSHIIWVAANGPVPYGMQIDHINGNKQDNRLCNLHLVTASENQVLTRGVLTFAQAQEIRKRYAKGGITQRELAREYRVKPDTIRRIVNNKTYLKELNTENVPKETREKILQAYRKGRSINTIRNVFGIQQGIVRQIISEELRKITPEETA
;
A
#
# COMPACT_ATOMS: atom_id res chain seq x y z
N MET A 1 2.28 -20.68 -24.05
CA MET A 1 1.37 -19.63 -23.55
C MET A 1 2.18 -18.38 -23.27
N PRO A 2 1.99 -17.25 -23.96
CA PRO A 2 2.59 -15.98 -23.58
C PRO A 2 1.51 -15.12 -22.93
N GLU A 3 1.25 -15.36 -21.65
CA GLU A 3 0.46 -14.44 -20.85
C GLU A 3 1.35 -13.23 -20.46
N LEU A 4 0.75 -12.05 -20.28
CA LEU A 4 1.26 -10.93 -19.44
C LEU A 4 2.21 -9.86 -20.06
N CYS A 5 1.98 -9.37 -21.28
CA CYS A 5 2.71 -8.18 -21.77
C CYS A 5 1.76 -7.25 -22.54
N THR A 6 1.64 -5.98 -22.13
CA THR A 6 0.78 -5.03 -22.84
C THR A 6 1.41 -4.62 -24.18
N MET A 7 0.61 -4.19 -25.17
CA MET A 7 1.14 -3.69 -26.44
C MET A 7 2.12 -2.51 -26.26
N SER A 8 1.96 -1.73 -25.19
CA SER A 8 2.93 -0.70 -24.78
C SER A 8 4.27 -1.30 -24.36
N ASP A 9 4.27 -2.38 -23.58
CA ASP A 9 5.50 -3.01 -23.07
C ASP A 9 6.31 -3.60 -24.21
N VAL A 10 5.64 -4.28 -25.15
CA VAL A 10 6.27 -4.81 -26.37
C VAL A 10 6.93 -3.69 -27.18
N PHE A 11 6.24 -2.57 -27.35
CA PHE A 11 6.79 -1.40 -28.05
C PHE A 11 8.04 -0.84 -27.35
N ILE A 12 7.98 -0.65 -26.03
CA ILE A 12 9.11 -0.14 -25.22
C ILE A 12 10.30 -1.10 -25.31
N LEU A 13 10.06 -2.39 -25.11
CA LEU A 13 11.09 -3.43 -25.17
C LEU A 13 11.76 -3.46 -26.53
N ASN A 14 11.00 -3.34 -27.62
CA ASN A 14 11.58 -3.29 -28.97
C ASN A 14 12.48 -2.08 -29.16
N LYS A 15 12.09 -0.90 -28.66
CA LYS A 15 12.91 0.32 -28.73
C LYS A 15 14.19 0.26 -27.91
N ILE A 16 14.13 -0.36 -26.73
CA ILE A 16 15.30 -0.58 -25.87
C ILE A 16 16.22 -1.62 -26.49
N LYS A 17 15.67 -2.77 -26.94
CA LYS A 17 16.45 -3.85 -27.58
C LYS A 17 17.12 -3.42 -28.87
N SER A 18 16.49 -2.55 -29.66
CA SER A 18 17.10 -2.00 -30.86
C SER A 18 18.19 -0.96 -30.56
N GLY A 19 18.41 -0.60 -29.29
CA GLY A 19 19.33 0.46 -28.88
C GLY A 19 18.89 1.86 -29.31
N ASP A 20 17.63 2.04 -29.74
CA ASP A 20 17.12 3.36 -30.10
C ASP A 20 16.84 4.16 -28.82
N TRP A 21 16.20 3.56 -27.83
CA TRP A 21 15.92 4.22 -26.56
C TRP A 21 16.90 3.77 -25.49
N ILE A 22 17.55 4.74 -24.86
CA ILE A 22 18.51 4.56 -23.77
C ILE A 22 17.99 5.34 -22.56
N PRO A 23 17.20 4.70 -21.67
CA PRO A 23 16.66 5.35 -20.49
C PRO A 23 17.73 5.49 -19.39
N SER A 24 17.81 6.66 -18.76
CA SER A 24 18.65 6.89 -17.58
C SER A 24 17.86 6.63 -16.30
N LEU A 25 18.23 5.59 -15.58
CA LEU A 25 17.56 5.18 -14.35
C LEU A 25 17.72 6.20 -13.22
N ASP A 26 18.81 6.96 -13.24
CA ASP A 26 19.16 7.93 -12.20
C ASP A 26 18.51 9.30 -12.42
N THR A 27 18.33 9.72 -13.67
CA THR A 27 17.72 11.02 -14.00
C THR A 27 16.24 10.93 -14.34
N GLY A 28 15.76 9.74 -14.74
CA GLY A 28 14.37 9.55 -15.19
C GLY A 28 14.11 10.16 -16.57
N GLU A 29 15.14 10.23 -17.41
CA GLU A 29 15.10 10.76 -18.78
C GLU A 29 15.39 9.66 -19.81
N VAL A 30 15.04 9.89 -21.07
CA VAL A 30 15.23 8.91 -22.14
C VAL A 30 16.00 9.55 -23.28
N TYR A 31 17.17 9.00 -23.61
CA TYR A 31 17.94 9.40 -24.78
C TYR A 31 17.52 8.57 -26.00
N SER A 32 17.40 9.19 -27.17
CA SER A 32 17.18 8.49 -28.44
C SER A 32 18.43 8.53 -29.31
N ASN A 33 18.90 7.36 -29.71
CA ASN A 33 20.05 7.21 -30.60
C ASN A 33 19.71 7.62 -32.05
N THR A 34 18.46 7.39 -32.49
CA THR A 34 18.00 7.84 -33.81
C THR A 34 17.94 9.36 -33.90
N LYS A 35 17.43 10.03 -32.84
CA LYS A 35 17.30 11.49 -32.81
C LYS A 35 18.55 12.21 -32.28
N LYS A 36 19.56 11.47 -31.83
CA LYS A 36 20.80 11.98 -31.23
C LYS A 36 20.54 13.02 -30.13
N GLY A 37 19.67 12.68 -29.18
CA GLY A 37 19.33 13.58 -28.08
C GLY A 37 18.29 13.04 -27.11
N PHE A 38 18.10 13.76 -26.00
CA PHE A 38 17.05 13.46 -25.03
C PHE A 38 15.66 13.69 -25.62
N LEU A 39 14.77 12.73 -25.42
CA LEU A 39 13.40 12.79 -25.89
C LEU A 39 12.63 13.86 -25.11
N LYS A 40 12.10 14.84 -25.84
CA LYS A 40 11.22 15.86 -25.26
C LYS A 40 9.94 15.20 -24.75
N THR A 41 9.66 15.43 -23.47
CA THR A 41 8.46 14.91 -22.80
C THR A 41 7.37 15.96 -22.76
N MET A 42 6.11 15.55 -22.81
CA MET A 42 4.96 16.40 -22.52
C MET A 42 4.34 16.00 -21.18
N VAL A 43 3.60 16.90 -20.54
CA VAL A 43 2.80 16.55 -19.35
C VAL A 43 1.35 16.34 -19.81
N ASN A 44 0.78 15.17 -19.53
CA ASN A 44 -0.62 14.88 -19.87
C ASN A 44 -1.59 15.50 -18.86
N HIS A 45 -2.90 15.43 -19.14
CA HIS A 45 -3.94 15.97 -18.25
C HIS A 45 -3.97 15.32 -16.84
N ASN A 46 -3.36 14.14 -16.68
CA ASN A 46 -3.22 13.43 -15.40
C ASN A 46 -1.94 13.80 -14.64
N GLY A 47 -1.10 14.70 -15.19
CA GLY A 47 0.12 15.20 -14.57
C GLY A 47 1.38 14.35 -14.79
N TYR A 48 1.33 13.31 -15.63
CA TYR A 48 2.48 12.45 -15.92
C TYR A 48 3.30 12.96 -17.10
N ARG A 49 4.63 12.80 -17.04
CA ARG A 49 5.50 12.99 -18.20
C ARG A 49 5.31 11.83 -19.19
N VAL A 50 5.09 12.17 -20.47
CA VAL A 50 4.86 11.21 -21.56
C VAL A 50 5.74 11.49 -22.77
N ILE A 51 6.07 10.42 -23.50
CA ILE A 51 6.70 10.44 -24.82
C ILE A 51 5.70 9.78 -25.77
N GLY A 52 5.04 10.58 -26.62
CA GLY A 52 3.90 10.12 -27.41
C GLY A 52 2.75 9.70 -26.49
N LYS A 53 2.40 8.40 -26.51
CA LYS A 53 1.34 7.82 -25.67
C LYS A 53 1.87 7.09 -24.43
N THR A 54 3.18 6.96 -24.28
CA THR A 54 3.81 6.16 -23.22
C THR A 54 4.31 7.05 -22.10
N THR A 55 4.03 6.70 -20.84
CA THR A 55 4.56 7.42 -19.68
C THR A 55 6.05 7.13 -19.49
N VAL A 56 6.80 8.16 -19.09
CA VAL A 56 8.26 8.04 -18.88
C VAL A 56 8.56 7.08 -17.73
N SER A 57 7.78 7.11 -16.65
CA SER A 57 7.90 6.14 -15.55
C SER A 57 7.81 4.69 -16.02
N HIS A 58 6.93 4.40 -16.99
CA HIS A 58 6.76 3.05 -17.53
C HIS A 58 7.97 2.63 -18.36
N ILE A 59 8.55 3.54 -19.15
CA ILE A 59 9.78 3.28 -19.90
C ILE A 59 10.94 2.96 -18.94
N ILE A 60 11.12 3.78 -17.91
CA ILE A 60 12.19 3.61 -16.91
C ILE A 60 12.02 2.29 -16.16
N TRP A 61 10.80 1.96 -15.75
CA TRP A 61 10.52 0.69 -15.07
C TRP A 61 10.84 -0.51 -15.96
N VAL A 62 10.35 -0.52 -17.20
CA VAL A 62 10.56 -1.64 -18.12
C VAL A 62 12.03 -1.84 -18.46
N ALA A 63 12.81 -0.76 -18.53
CA ALA A 63 14.25 -0.83 -18.75
C ALA A 63 15.00 -1.52 -17.60
N ALA A 64 14.56 -1.32 -16.35
CA ALA A 64 15.22 -1.86 -15.17
C ALA A 64 14.71 -3.23 -14.74
N ASN A 65 13.38 -3.43 -14.78
CA ASN A 65 12.69 -4.57 -14.18
C ASN A 65 11.97 -5.46 -15.21
N GLY A 66 11.88 -5.04 -16.47
CA GLY A 66 11.11 -5.73 -17.49
C GLY A 66 9.61 -5.39 -17.47
N PRO A 67 8.78 -6.17 -18.20
CA PRO A 67 7.37 -5.86 -18.40
C PRO A 67 6.61 -5.80 -17.07
N VAL A 68 5.62 -4.90 -16.99
CA VAL A 68 4.78 -4.75 -15.80
C VAL A 68 3.78 -5.92 -15.75
N PRO A 69 3.70 -6.68 -14.64
CA PRO A 69 2.75 -7.77 -14.51
C PRO A 69 1.30 -7.29 -14.63
N TYR A 70 0.41 -8.16 -15.13
CA TYR A 70 -1.02 -7.83 -15.24
C TYR A 70 -1.63 -7.46 -13.89
N GLY A 71 -2.47 -6.42 -13.87
CA GLY A 71 -3.12 -5.92 -12.66
C GLY A 71 -2.24 -5.05 -11.75
N MET A 72 -0.95 -4.89 -12.09
CA MET A 72 -0.04 -3.97 -11.40
C MET A 72 0.02 -2.61 -12.09
N GLN A 73 0.37 -1.59 -11.31
CA GLN A 73 0.52 -0.21 -11.71
C GLN A 73 1.82 0.34 -11.13
N ILE A 74 2.48 1.22 -11.87
CA ILE A 74 3.66 1.93 -11.37
C ILE A 74 3.15 3.16 -10.61
N ASP A 75 3.43 3.21 -9.31
CA ASP A 75 3.24 4.40 -8.50
C ASP A 75 4.60 5.09 -8.30
N HIS A 76 4.55 6.40 -8.13
CA HIS A 76 5.70 7.17 -7.69
C HIS A 76 5.84 6.96 -6.17
N ILE A 77 6.98 7.15 -5.52
CA ILE A 77 7.02 7.02 -4.04
C ILE A 77 6.67 8.39 -3.44
N ASN A 78 7.32 9.44 -3.92
CA ASN A 78 7.18 10.80 -3.39
C ASN A 78 5.90 11.57 -3.79
N GLY A 79 5.01 11.00 -4.61
CA GLY A 79 3.79 11.68 -5.09
C GLY A 79 4.00 12.58 -6.30
N ASN A 80 5.24 12.86 -6.67
CA ASN A 80 5.57 13.68 -7.82
C ASN A 80 5.62 12.83 -9.09
N LYS A 81 4.54 12.91 -9.88
CA LYS A 81 4.36 12.22 -11.16
C LYS A 81 5.38 12.61 -12.25
N GLN A 82 6.17 13.66 -12.02
CA GLN A 82 7.20 14.13 -12.95
C GLN A 82 8.59 13.62 -12.59
N ASP A 83 8.79 13.13 -11.36
CA ASP A 83 10.05 12.55 -10.89
C ASP A 83 10.10 11.05 -11.25
N ASN A 84 10.58 10.74 -12.45
CA ASN A 84 10.59 9.38 -12.99
C ASN A 84 11.87 8.59 -12.71
N ARG A 85 12.70 9.04 -11.76
CA ARG A 85 13.91 8.30 -11.36
C ARG A 85 13.51 6.93 -10.82
N LEU A 86 14.27 5.88 -11.12
CA LEU A 86 13.91 4.51 -10.74
C LEU A 86 13.74 4.35 -9.23
N CYS A 87 14.58 5.03 -8.44
CA CYS A 87 14.49 5.05 -6.97
C CYS A 87 13.17 5.64 -6.43
N ASN A 88 12.40 6.34 -7.25
CA ASN A 88 11.12 6.91 -6.92
C ASN A 88 9.94 6.12 -7.51
N LEU A 89 10.14 4.92 -8.04
CA LEU A 89 9.08 4.10 -8.64
C LEU A 89 8.92 2.77 -7.89
N HIS A 90 7.68 2.30 -7.75
CA HIS A 90 7.38 0.96 -7.23
C HIS A 90 6.12 0.38 -7.89
N LEU A 91 6.01 -0.95 -7.89
CA LEU A 91 4.80 -1.64 -8.36
C LEU A 91 3.81 -1.78 -7.23
N VAL A 92 2.56 -1.44 -7.55
CA VAL A 92 1.41 -1.59 -6.66
C VAL A 92 0.24 -2.17 -7.43
N THR A 93 -0.59 -2.95 -6.77
CA THR A 93 -1.91 -3.33 -7.30
C THR A 93 -2.85 -2.12 -7.31
N ALA A 94 -3.93 -2.18 -8.10
CA ALA A 94 -4.92 -1.11 -8.13
C ALA A 94 -5.57 -0.85 -6.76
N SER A 95 -5.79 -1.90 -5.95
CA SER A 95 -6.31 -1.80 -4.59
C SER A 95 -5.31 -1.13 -3.65
N GLU A 96 -4.02 -1.50 -3.72
CA GLU A 96 -2.96 -0.85 -2.96
C GLU A 96 -2.82 0.62 -3.35
N ASN A 97 -2.83 0.93 -4.64
CA ASN A 97 -2.78 2.31 -5.12
C ASN A 97 -3.98 3.12 -4.62
N GLN A 98 -5.17 2.54 -4.58
CA GLN A 98 -6.37 3.19 -4.05
C GLN A 98 -6.28 3.44 -2.53
N VAL A 99 -5.66 2.53 -1.77
CA VAL A 99 -5.39 2.69 -0.34
C VAL A 99 -4.35 3.80 -0.10
N LEU A 100 -3.26 3.78 -0.86
CA LEU A 100 -2.19 4.79 -0.83
C LEU A 100 -2.72 6.19 -1.19
N THR A 101 -3.52 6.31 -2.23
CA THR A 101 -4.10 7.58 -2.68
C THR A 101 -5.23 8.09 -1.78
N ARG A 102 -5.94 7.22 -1.07
CA ARG A 102 -6.95 7.62 -0.06
C ARG A 102 -6.34 8.00 1.30
N GLY A 103 -5.02 7.91 1.46
CA GLY A 103 -4.33 8.25 2.72
C GLY A 103 -4.71 7.33 3.88
N VAL A 104 -5.17 6.12 3.58
CA VAL A 104 -5.51 5.11 4.59
C VAL A 104 -4.27 4.24 4.78
N LEU A 105 -3.50 4.52 5.83
CA LEU A 105 -2.34 3.71 6.17
C LEU A 105 -2.78 2.34 6.66
N THR A 106 -2.02 1.29 6.35
CA THR A 106 -2.21 -0.03 6.98
C THR A 106 -1.68 -0.01 8.41
N PHE A 107 -2.08 -0.99 9.23
CA PHE A 107 -1.55 -1.12 10.58
C PHE A 107 -0.04 -1.36 10.58
N ALA A 108 0.48 -2.19 9.66
CA ALA A 108 1.91 -2.42 9.48
C ALA A 108 2.66 -1.12 9.11
N GLN A 109 2.11 -0.30 8.20
CA GLN A 109 2.68 1.01 7.87
C GLN A 109 2.68 1.96 9.06
N ALA A 110 1.60 1.99 9.85
CA ALA A 110 1.53 2.78 11.07
C ALA A 110 2.56 2.34 12.12
N GLN A 111 2.83 1.02 12.24
CA GLN A 111 3.90 0.51 13.09
C GLN A 111 5.29 0.91 12.58
N GLU A 112 5.53 0.81 11.27
CA GLU A 112 6.81 1.22 10.68
C GLU A 112 7.06 2.72 10.88
N ILE A 113 6.02 3.56 10.71
CA ILE A 113 6.07 5.00 11.00
C ILE A 113 6.51 5.24 12.45
N ARG A 114 5.96 4.51 13.43
CA ARG A 114 6.37 4.63 14.84
C ARG A 114 7.82 4.22 15.04
N LYS A 115 8.22 3.09 14.46
CA LYS A 115 9.59 2.55 14.56
C LYS A 115 10.62 3.52 13.98
N ARG A 116 10.35 4.08 12.81
CA ARG A 116 11.23 5.04 12.15
C ARG A 116 11.33 6.35 12.92
N TYR A 117 10.21 6.87 13.42
CA TYR A 117 10.24 8.07 14.25
C TYR A 117 11.01 7.85 15.57
N ALA A 118 10.83 6.68 16.21
CA ALA A 118 11.52 6.32 17.45
C ALA A 118 13.04 6.15 17.27
N LYS A 119 13.49 5.70 16.10
CA LYS A 119 14.92 5.62 15.75
C LYS A 119 15.60 6.99 15.67
N GLY A 120 14.82 8.07 15.50
CA GLY A 120 15.32 9.43 15.34
C GLY A 120 15.84 9.73 13.93
N GLY A 121 16.22 10.99 13.68
CA GLY A 121 16.76 11.43 12.38
C GLY A 121 15.74 11.67 11.27
N ILE A 122 14.44 11.52 11.56
CA ILE A 122 13.34 11.84 10.63
C ILE A 122 12.24 12.62 11.33
N THR A 123 11.75 13.69 10.71
CA THR A 123 10.66 14.51 11.23
C THR A 123 9.29 13.93 10.88
N GLN A 124 8.26 14.29 11.66
CA GLN A 124 6.88 13.89 11.33
C GLN A 124 6.41 14.43 9.96
N ARG A 125 6.95 15.58 9.51
CA ARG A 125 6.64 16.15 8.19
C ARG A 125 7.30 15.35 7.06
N GLU A 126 8.50 14.83 7.28
CA GLU A 126 9.16 13.94 6.31
C GLU A 126 8.40 12.63 6.18
N LEU A 127 8.03 12.01 7.31
CA LEU A 127 7.16 10.82 7.30
C LEU A 127 5.81 11.11 6.62
N ALA A 128 5.21 12.28 6.84
CA ALA A 128 3.95 12.65 6.20
C ALA A 128 4.08 12.75 4.68
N ARG A 129 5.17 13.36 4.20
CA ARG A 129 5.48 13.45 2.76
C ARG A 129 5.75 12.07 2.17
N GLU A 130 6.54 11.26 2.86
CA GLU A 130 6.91 9.91 2.42
C GLU A 130 5.70 8.98 2.32
N TYR A 131 4.84 8.98 3.33
CA TYR A 131 3.63 8.16 3.36
C TYR A 131 2.41 8.84 2.72
N ARG A 132 2.59 10.01 2.11
CA ARG A 132 1.55 10.80 1.43
C ARG A 132 0.29 11.03 2.26
N VAL A 133 0.46 11.24 3.56
CA VAL A 133 -0.63 11.56 4.48
C VAL A 133 -0.48 12.98 5.01
N LYS A 134 -1.57 13.55 5.51
CA LYS A 134 -1.49 14.85 6.21
C LYS A 134 -0.57 14.70 7.43
N PRO A 135 0.23 15.73 7.78
CA PRO A 135 1.05 15.72 8.99
C PRO A 135 0.27 15.36 10.26
N ASP A 136 -1.00 15.73 10.33
CA ASP A 136 -1.89 15.36 11.45
C ASP A 136 -2.08 13.84 11.57
N THR A 137 -2.14 13.10 10.45
CA THR A 137 -2.24 11.65 10.46
C THR A 137 -1.01 11.01 11.12
N ILE A 138 0.20 11.47 10.77
CA ILE A 138 1.44 11.01 11.42
C ILE A 138 1.46 11.36 12.89
N ARG A 139 1.11 12.60 13.25
CA ARG A 139 1.03 13.06 14.64
C ARG A 139 0.11 12.17 15.46
N ARG A 140 -1.05 11.77 14.92
CA ARG A 140 -2.00 10.87 15.58
C ARG A 140 -1.45 9.45 15.72
N ILE A 141 -0.74 8.94 14.72
CA ILE A 141 -0.08 7.62 14.77
C ILE A 141 1.02 7.57 15.83
N VAL A 142 1.93 8.56 15.80
CA VAL A 142 3.07 8.66 16.72
C VAL A 142 2.60 8.83 18.17
N ASN A 143 1.55 9.63 18.39
CA ASN A 143 0.94 9.82 19.72
C ASN A 143 -0.04 8.70 20.12
N ASN A 144 -0.06 7.57 19.41
CA ASN A 144 -0.94 6.42 19.68
C ASN A 144 -2.44 6.80 19.79
N LYS A 145 -2.90 7.79 19.02
CA LYS A 145 -4.32 8.18 18.96
C LYS A 145 -5.10 7.42 17.89
N THR A 146 -4.42 6.71 17.01
CA THR A 146 -4.96 5.89 15.92
C THR A 146 -4.09 4.64 15.74
N TYR A 147 -4.59 3.61 15.04
CA TYR A 147 -3.86 2.36 14.79
C TYR A 147 -3.33 1.72 16.09
N LEU A 148 -4.15 1.73 17.14
CA LEU A 148 -3.87 1.06 18.40
C LEU A 148 -3.85 -0.45 18.16
N LYS A 149 -2.91 -1.12 18.84
CA LYS A 149 -2.52 -2.54 18.71
C LYS A 149 -3.68 -3.42 18.23
N GLU A 150 -3.46 -4.18 17.16
CA GLU A 150 -4.29 -5.35 16.83
C GLU A 150 -4.48 -6.17 18.11
N LEU A 151 -5.70 -6.17 18.64
CA LEU A 151 -6.11 -7.16 19.63
C LEU A 151 -6.26 -8.47 18.87
N ASN A 152 -5.21 -9.29 18.83
CA ASN A 152 -5.38 -10.72 18.52
C ASN A 152 -6.12 -11.36 19.70
N THR A 153 -6.98 -12.35 19.43
CA THR A 153 -7.78 -13.06 20.44
C THR A 153 -6.93 -13.63 21.59
N GLU A 154 -5.66 -13.92 21.34
CA GLU A 154 -4.68 -14.41 22.33
C GLU A 154 -4.23 -13.36 23.35
N ASN A 155 -4.31 -12.06 23.01
CA ASN A 155 -3.88 -10.94 23.86
C ASN A 155 -5.04 -10.26 24.60
N VAL A 156 -6.28 -10.75 24.43
CA VAL A 156 -7.42 -10.30 25.23
C VAL A 156 -7.27 -10.89 26.62
N PRO A 157 -7.18 -10.08 27.70
CA PRO A 157 -7.10 -10.60 29.05
C PRO A 157 -8.25 -11.59 29.31
N LYS A 158 -7.96 -12.71 29.98
CA LYS A 158 -8.97 -13.74 30.29
C LYS A 158 -10.22 -13.15 30.95
N GLU A 159 -10.03 -12.18 31.83
CA GLU A 159 -11.12 -11.44 32.49
C GLU A 159 -12.01 -10.67 31.49
N THR A 160 -11.41 -10.02 30.49
CA THR A 160 -12.13 -9.31 29.44
C THR A 160 -12.89 -10.28 28.54
N ARG A 161 -12.29 -11.45 28.23
CA ARG A 161 -12.95 -12.52 27.47
C ARG A 161 -14.21 -13.00 28.20
N GLU A 162 -14.12 -13.23 29.51
CA GLU A 162 -15.26 -13.67 30.32
C GLU A 162 -16.38 -12.62 30.34
N LYS A 163 -16.03 -11.34 30.51
CA LYS A 163 -17.00 -10.22 30.48
C LYS A 163 -17.72 -10.11 29.13
N ILE A 164 -17.03 -10.38 28.01
CA ILE A 164 -17.62 -10.43 26.67
C ILE A 164 -18.63 -11.58 26.56
N LEU A 165 -18.24 -12.79 26.98
CA LEU A 165 -19.10 -13.96 26.94
C LEU A 165 -20.34 -13.78 27.84
N GLN A 166 -20.16 -13.23 29.04
CA GLN A 166 -21.26 -12.92 29.94
C GLN A 166 -22.24 -11.90 29.34
N ALA A 167 -21.73 -10.84 28.69
CA ALA A 167 -22.56 -9.85 28.02
C ALA A 167 -23.35 -10.46 26.85
N TYR A 168 -22.74 -11.37 26.10
CA TYR A 168 -23.40 -12.11 25.02
C TYR A 168 -24.48 -13.07 25.54
N ARG A 169 -24.18 -13.85 26.59
CA ARG A 169 -25.15 -14.73 27.27
C ARG A 169 -26.36 -13.97 27.84
N LYS A 170 -26.16 -12.71 28.24
CA LYS A 170 -27.23 -11.77 28.65
C LYS A 170 -28.03 -11.17 27.49
N GLY A 171 -27.83 -11.64 26.25
CA GLY A 171 -28.57 -11.20 25.07
C GLY A 171 -28.11 -9.86 24.47
N ARG A 172 -26.95 -9.32 24.89
CA ARG A 172 -26.45 -8.07 24.29
C ARG A 172 -25.93 -8.33 22.88
N SER A 173 -26.22 -7.40 21.97
CA SER A 173 -25.73 -7.48 20.59
C SER A 173 -24.20 -7.36 20.52
N ILE A 174 -23.59 -7.98 19.52
CA ILE A 174 -22.14 -7.90 19.24
C ILE A 174 -21.68 -6.43 19.09
N ASN A 175 -22.53 -5.58 18.50
CA ASN A 175 -22.26 -4.15 18.35
C ASN A 175 -22.28 -3.40 19.69
N THR A 176 -23.17 -3.77 20.60
CA THR A 176 -23.21 -3.22 21.96
C THR A 176 -21.95 -3.63 22.73
N ILE A 177 -21.53 -4.89 22.63
CA ILE A 177 -20.32 -5.40 23.28
C ILE A 177 -19.06 -4.71 22.72
N ARG A 178 -18.99 -4.54 21.39
CA ARG A 178 -17.94 -3.75 20.71
C ARG A 178 -17.79 -2.36 21.33
N ASN A 179 -18.90 -1.65 21.50
CA ASN A 179 -18.90 -0.29 22.04
C ASN A 179 -18.48 -0.23 23.51
N VAL A 180 -19.00 -1.15 24.34
CA VAL A 180 -18.74 -1.18 25.78
C VAL A 180 -17.28 -1.51 26.10
N PHE A 181 -16.69 -2.45 25.37
CA PHE A 181 -15.33 -2.91 25.64
C PHE A 181 -14.27 -2.27 24.74
N GLY A 182 -14.66 -1.50 23.73
CA GLY A 182 -13.74 -0.88 22.78
C GLY A 182 -13.03 -1.88 21.86
N ILE A 183 -13.61 -3.07 21.65
CA ILE A 183 -13.00 -4.20 20.94
C ILE A 183 -13.68 -4.38 19.58
N GLN A 184 -12.92 -4.59 18.51
CA GLN A 184 -13.50 -4.78 17.18
C GLN A 184 -14.47 -5.97 17.09
N GLN A 185 -15.52 -5.81 16.27
CA GLN A 185 -16.59 -6.81 16.10
C GLN A 185 -16.10 -8.19 15.65
N GLY A 186 -15.03 -8.27 14.85
CA GLY A 186 -14.45 -9.54 14.40
C GLY A 186 -13.89 -10.37 15.55
N ILE A 187 -13.26 -9.71 16.52
CA ILE A 187 -12.69 -10.35 17.72
C ILE A 187 -13.81 -10.84 18.63
N VAL A 188 -14.85 -10.03 18.83
CA VAL A 188 -16.03 -10.44 19.62
C VAL A 188 -16.68 -11.68 18.99
N ARG A 189 -16.84 -11.72 17.66
CA ARG A 189 -17.36 -12.90 16.93
C ARG A 189 -16.46 -14.12 17.11
N GLN A 190 -15.16 -13.95 17.00
CA GLN A 190 -14.20 -15.04 17.13
C GLN A 190 -14.20 -15.63 18.54
N ILE A 191 -14.20 -14.79 19.59
CA ILE A 191 -14.28 -15.23 20.99
C ILE A 191 -15.54 -16.04 21.25
N ILE A 192 -16.69 -15.56 20.74
CA ILE A 192 -17.98 -16.24 20.90
C ILE A 192 -17.96 -17.57 20.14
N SER A 193 -17.48 -17.59 18.89
CA SER A 193 -17.42 -18.80 18.06
C SER A 193 -16.50 -19.87 18.65
N GLU A 194 -15.32 -19.48 19.15
CA GLU A 194 -14.40 -20.39 19.84
C GLU A 194 -15.03 -21.00 21.09
N GLU A 195 -15.84 -20.23 21.83
CA GLU A 195 -16.53 -20.74 23.02
C GLU A 195 -17.69 -21.65 22.68
N LEU A 196 -18.50 -21.30 21.67
CA LEU A 196 -19.61 -22.14 21.21
C LEU A 196 -19.10 -23.49 20.66
N ARG A 197 -17.95 -23.50 19.97
CA ARG A 197 -17.31 -24.74 19.48
C ARG A 197 -16.87 -25.69 20.60
N LYS A 198 -16.57 -25.19 21.80
CA LYS A 198 -16.26 -26.04 22.96
C LYS A 198 -17.51 -26.69 23.57
N ILE A 199 -18.68 -26.11 23.32
CA ILE A 199 -19.98 -26.57 23.86
C ILE A 199 -20.64 -27.58 22.91
N THR A 200 -20.24 -27.64 21.64
CA THR A 200 -20.68 -28.65 20.66
C THR A 200 -19.60 -29.71 20.45
N PRO A 201 -19.42 -30.71 21.34
CA PRO A 201 -18.71 -31.91 20.99
C PRO A 201 -19.60 -32.73 20.04
N GLU A 202 -19.13 -32.97 18.82
CA GLU A 202 -19.48 -34.09 17.94
C GLU A 202 -20.82 -34.82 18.21
N GLU A 203 -21.96 -34.18 17.94
CA GLU A 203 -23.24 -34.89 17.74
C GLU A 203 -23.50 -35.08 16.24
N THR A 204 -22.61 -35.80 15.59
CA THR A 204 -22.88 -36.47 14.30
C THR A 204 -22.09 -37.78 14.26
N ALA A 205 -22.56 -38.72 15.07
CA ALA A 205 -22.42 -40.16 14.84
C ALA A 205 -23.74 -40.66 14.25
#